data_AF-A0A7S3JEG6-F1
#
_entry.id   AF-A0A7S3JEG6-F1
#
_cell.length_a   1.000
_cell.length_b   1.000
_cell.length_c   1.000
_cell.angle_alpha   90.00
_cell.angle_beta   90.00
_cell.angle_gamma   90.00
#
_symmetry.space_group_name_H-M   'P 1'
#
loop_
_entity.id
_entity.type
_entity.pdbx_description
1 polymer ?
#
loop_
_entity_poly.entity_id
_entity_poly.type
_entity_poly.pdbx_seq_one_letter_code
_entity_poly.pdbx_strand_id
1 'polypeptide(L)'
;KVESSEKIHVSKLHLIDLAGSERTKKTGSSGLTLKEAAYINKSLSFLEQVVVAVCDKKREHVPYRSSKLTNFLKDSIGGNCKTLMIANIWPEVENLEETISTLKFATRMMRVSNEAIVNINQDPAVLLKKYEREIRDLKQELAMHDTLANRGRVNYDPDPSEKKQYEIAKKFMTGALDDIETLTSIRQCR
;
A
#
# COMPACT_ATOMS: atom_id res chain seq x y z
N LYS A 1 -10.68 -23.67 -24.57
CA LYS A 1 -10.21 -23.32 -23.20
C LYS A 1 -9.30 -22.12 -23.36
N VAL A 2 -9.73 -20.94 -22.91
CA VAL A 2 -8.92 -19.71 -23.01
C VAL A 2 -7.71 -19.91 -22.10
N GLU A 3 -6.50 -19.84 -22.65
CA GLU A 3 -5.26 -19.77 -21.88
C GLU A 3 -5.38 -18.52 -20.99
N SER A 4 -5.50 -18.72 -19.67
CA SER A 4 -5.48 -17.60 -18.73
C SER A 4 -4.14 -16.90 -18.87
N SER A 5 -4.16 -15.62 -19.26
CA SER A 5 -2.96 -14.79 -19.34
C SER A 5 -2.25 -14.82 -17.99
N GLU A 6 -1.00 -15.29 -17.96
CA GLU A 6 -0.14 -15.29 -16.77
C GLU A 6 0.00 -13.91 -16.11
N LYS A 7 -0.29 -12.84 -16.86
CA LYS A 7 -0.17 -11.45 -16.46
C LYS A 7 -1.54 -10.76 -16.42
N ILE A 8 -1.88 -10.19 -15.27
CA ILE A 8 -3.06 -9.37 -15.01
C ILE A 8 -2.60 -7.92 -14.85
N HIS A 9 -3.21 -7.01 -15.61
CA HIS A 9 -2.98 -5.58 -15.45
C HIS A 9 -3.87 -5.04 -14.34
N VAL A 10 -3.30 -4.25 -13.42
CA VAL A 10 -4.04 -3.65 -12.31
C VAL A 10 -3.88 -2.13 -12.34
N SER A 11 -5.00 -1.42 -12.25
CA SER A 11 -5.02 0.04 -12.15
C SER A 11 -5.72 0.49 -10.88
N LYS A 12 -5.25 1.60 -10.30
CA LYS A 12 -5.90 2.29 -9.18
C LYS A 12 -6.24 3.70 -9.61
N LEU A 13 -7.46 4.15 -9.30
CA LEU A 13 -7.89 5.53 -9.46
C LEU A 13 -8.22 6.10 -8.08
N HIS A 14 -7.64 7.24 -7.76
CA HIS A 14 -7.94 8.00 -6.55
C HIS A 14 -8.53 9.35 -6.93
N LEU A 15 -9.74 9.63 -6.45
CA LEU A 15 -10.36 10.96 -6.50
C LEU A 15 -10.39 11.47 -5.06
N ILE A 16 -9.64 12.53 -4.79
CA ILE A 16 -9.38 13.01 -3.43
C ILE A 16 -9.90 14.44 -3.33
N ASP A 17 -10.85 14.65 -2.44
CA ASP A 17 -11.29 15.97 -2.02
C ASP A 17 -10.57 16.35 -0.72
N LEU A 18 -9.78 17.42 -0.77
CA LEU A 18 -8.98 17.86 0.37
C LEU A 18 -9.79 18.86 1.20
N ALA A 19 -9.59 18.82 2.51
CA ALA A 19 -10.12 19.83 3.40
C ALA A 19 -9.56 21.24 3.09
N GLY A 20 -10.23 22.26 3.59
CA GLY A 20 -9.82 23.66 3.43
C GLY A 20 -8.37 23.92 3.82
N SER A 21 -7.64 24.64 2.95
CA SER A 21 -6.24 25.01 3.15
C SER A 21 -6.07 26.32 3.92
N GLU A 22 -7.17 26.96 4.30
CA GLU A 22 -7.17 28.23 5.01
C GLU A 22 -6.63 28.13 6.44
N ARG A 23 -5.95 29.18 6.87
CA ARG A 23 -5.37 29.24 8.22
C ARG A 23 -6.47 29.41 9.27
N THR A 24 -6.39 28.59 10.31
CA THR A 24 -7.30 28.64 11.49
C THR A 24 -7.39 29.99 12.19
N LYS A 25 -6.42 30.89 12.00
CA LYS A 25 -6.46 32.25 12.54
C LYS A 25 -7.53 33.13 11.90
N LYS A 26 -7.95 32.86 10.67
CA LYS A 26 -9.00 33.61 9.95
C LYS A 26 -10.42 33.11 10.25
N THR A 27 -10.57 31.88 10.73
CA THR A 27 -11.89 31.24 10.87
C THR A 27 -12.62 31.60 12.18
N GLY A 28 -11.98 32.37 13.08
CA GLY A 28 -12.60 32.81 14.35
C GLY A 28 -13.02 31.65 15.27
N SER A 29 -12.51 30.44 15.02
CA SER A 29 -12.99 29.21 15.64
C SER A 29 -12.53 29.12 17.10
N SER A 30 -13.41 28.68 18.00
CA SER A 30 -13.11 28.48 19.42
C SER A 30 -13.46 27.06 19.88
N GLY A 31 -12.92 26.64 21.02
CA GLY A 31 -13.26 25.35 21.65
C GLY A 31 -12.95 24.12 20.78
N LEU A 32 -13.95 23.25 20.59
CA LEU A 32 -13.82 22.00 19.83
C LEU A 32 -13.56 22.24 18.34
N THR A 33 -14.18 23.26 17.74
CA THR A 33 -13.99 23.63 16.34
C THR A 33 -12.55 24.05 16.05
N LEU A 34 -11.88 24.72 17.00
CA LEU A 34 -10.46 25.05 16.88
C LEU A 34 -9.57 23.80 16.90
N LYS A 35 -9.90 22.80 17.74
CA LYS A 35 -9.16 21.53 17.78
C LYS A 35 -9.31 20.74 16.49
N GLU A 36 -10.51 20.71 15.91
CA GLU A 36 -10.78 20.07 14.62
C GLU A 36 -10.02 20.78 13.49
N ALA A 37 -10.17 22.12 13.40
CA ALA A 37 -9.49 22.93 12.39
C ALA A 37 -7.95 22.80 12.49
N ALA A 38 -7.41 22.66 13.70
CA ALA A 38 -5.99 22.39 13.92
C ALA A 38 -5.57 20.99 13.41
N TYR A 39 -6.41 19.97 13.59
CA TYR A 39 -6.11 18.62 13.09
C TYR A 39 -6.17 18.55 11.56
N ILE A 40 -7.16 19.21 10.94
CA ILE A 40 -7.27 19.37 9.49
C ILE A 40 -6.00 20.00 8.93
N ASN A 41 -5.64 21.19 9.44
CA ASN A 41 -4.46 21.92 9.00
C ASN A 41 -3.15 21.17 9.24
N LYS A 42 -3.08 20.33 10.27
CA LYS A 42 -1.92 19.47 10.52
C LYS A 42 -1.68 18.48 9.38
N SER A 43 -2.73 17.85 8.85
CA SER A 43 -2.58 16.90 7.74
C SER A 43 -2.12 17.57 6.43
N LEU A 44 -2.65 18.75 6.12
CA LEU A 44 -2.23 19.56 4.97
C LEU A 44 -0.81 20.11 5.13
N SER A 45 -0.43 20.53 6.34
CA SER A 45 0.95 20.94 6.63
C SER A 45 1.95 19.80 6.40
N PHE A 46 1.61 18.56 6.77
CA PHE A 46 2.45 17.40 6.47
C PHE A 46 2.49 17.07 4.98
N LEU A 47 1.37 17.26 4.27
CA LEU A 47 1.34 17.14 2.82
C LEU A 47 2.32 18.12 2.18
N GLU A 48 2.31 19.39 2.59
CA GLU A 48 3.29 20.38 2.10
C GLU A 48 4.74 19.96 2.37
N GLN A 49 5.03 19.45 3.57
CA GLN A 49 6.38 18.98 3.92
C GLN A 49 6.82 17.81 3.05
N VAL A 50 5.93 16.88 2.74
CA VAL A 50 6.20 15.77 1.81
C VAL A 50 6.54 16.31 0.43
N VAL A 51 5.74 17.22 -0.12
CA VAL A 51 5.97 17.81 -1.45
C VAL A 51 7.33 18.50 -1.53
N VAL A 52 7.68 19.30 -0.51
CA VAL A 52 8.99 19.96 -0.43
C VAL A 52 10.11 18.93 -0.35
N ALA A 53 9.95 17.89 0.47
CA ALA A 53 10.96 16.85 0.64
C ALA A 53 11.20 16.04 -0.65
N VAL A 54 10.14 15.70 -1.38
CA VAL A 54 10.24 14.96 -2.65
C VAL A 54 10.95 15.77 -3.74
N CYS A 55 10.80 17.10 -3.72
CA CYS A 55 11.47 17.97 -4.68
C CYS A 55 12.97 18.16 -4.38
N ASP A 56 13.45 17.81 -3.19
CA ASP A 56 14.85 17.93 -2.80
C ASP A 56 15.60 16.62 -3.04
N LYS A 57 16.31 16.54 -4.17
CA LYS A 57 17.11 15.35 -4.55
C LYS A 57 18.24 15.01 -3.56
N LYS A 58 18.63 15.92 -2.66
CA LYS A 58 19.65 15.64 -1.64
C LYS A 58 19.08 14.95 -0.42
N ARG A 59 17.76 14.92 -0.28
CA ARG A 59 17.07 14.38 0.89
C ARG A 59 16.73 12.92 0.67
N GLU A 60 17.25 12.06 1.54
CA GLU A 60 16.97 10.62 1.49
C GLU A 60 15.60 10.27 2.10
N HIS A 61 15.21 10.95 3.18
CA HIS A 61 13.97 10.64 3.91
C HIS A 61 12.83 11.61 3.60
N VAL A 62 11.72 11.06 3.07
CA VAL A 62 10.44 11.75 2.88
C VAL A 62 9.42 11.33 3.95
N PRO A 63 8.81 12.27 4.69
CA PRO A 63 8.01 11.97 5.88
C PRO A 63 6.55 11.55 5.59
N TYR A 64 6.32 10.58 4.69
CA TYR A 64 4.97 10.11 4.37
C TYR A 64 4.18 9.61 5.59
N ARG A 65 4.86 9.09 6.61
CA ARG A 65 4.22 8.53 7.81
C ARG A 65 3.75 9.57 8.83
N SER A 66 4.02 10.86 8.61
CA SER A 66 3.62 11.91 9.57
C SER A 66 2.10 12.13 9.67
N SER A 67 1.33 11.70 8.67
CA SER A 67 -0.13 11.68 8.72
C SER A 67 -0.72 10.49 7.95
N LYS A 68 -1.97 10.13 8.26
CA LYS A 68 -2.71 9.12 7.47
C LYS A 68 -2.87 9.54 6.01
N LEU A 69 -3.14 10.83 5.76
CA LEU A 69 -3.27 11.40 4.42
C LEU A 69 -1.99 11.22 3.60
N THR A 70 -0.85 11.68 4.11
CA THR A 70 0.43 11.55 3.42
C THR A 70 0.87 10.10 3.23
N ASN A 71 0.50 9.20 4.15
CA ASN A 71 0.80 7.78 4.01
C ASN A 71 -0.04 7.13 2.91
N PHE A 72 -1.33 7.51 2.81
CA PHE A 72 -2.21 7.10 1.73
C PHE A 72 -1.73 7.61 0.37
N LEU A 73 -1.26 8.86 0.31
CA LEU A 73 -0.78 9.51 -0.93
C LEU A 73 0.66 9.18 -1.31
N LYS A 74 1.32 8.24 -0.62
CA LYS A 74 2.71 7.89 -0.87
C LYS A 74 2.98 7.51 -2.33
N ASP A 75 2.08 6.74 -2.94
CA ASP A 75 2.22 6.36 -4.35
C ASP A 75 1.91 7.53 -5.30
N SER A 76 1.07 8.47 -4.86
CA SER A 76 0.58 9.61 -5.64
C SER A 76 1.57 10.78 -5.72
N ILE A 77 2.49 10.93 -4.77
CA ILE A 77 3.40 12.07 -4.71
C ILE A 77 4.82 11.51 -4.65
N GLY A 78 5.59 11.61 -5.75
CA GLY A 78 6.93 11.04 -5.84
C GLY A 78 6.98 9.52 -6.02
N GLY A 79 5.87 8.88 -6.40
CA GLY A 79 5.75 7.43 -6.52
C GLY A 79 5.20 6.95 -7.86
N ASN A 80 4.67 5.72 -7.88
CA ASN A 80 4.07 5.11 -9.06
C ASN A 80 2.60 5.54 -9.23
N CYS A 81 2.40 6.75 -9.75
CA CYS A 81 1.08 7.27 -10.08
C CYS A 81 1.14 8.37 -11.12
N LYS A 82 0.13 8.44 -11.99
CA LYS A 82 -0.13 9.63 -12.79
C LYS A 82 -0.99 10.59 -11.97
N THR A 83 -0.37 11.64 -11.45
CA THR A 83 -1.01 12.56 -10.50
C THR A 83 -1.37 13.87 -11.15
N LEU A 84 -2.61 14.30 -10.94
CA LEU A 84 -3.12 15.61 -11.31
C LEU A 84 -3.61 16.32 -10.04
N MET A 85 -3.24 17.58 -9.89
CA MET A 85 -3.75 18.46 -8.84
C MET A 85 -4.60 19.55 -9.47
N ILE A 86 -5.79 19.78 -8.91
CA ILE A 86 -6.64 20.92 -9.23
C ILE A 86 -6.52 21.90 -8.07
N ALA A 87 -6.12 23.14 -8.38
CA ALA A 87 -5.95 24.20 -7.40
C ALA A 87 -7.14 25.16 -7.48
N ASN A 88 -8.06 25.07 -6.51
CA ASN A 88 -9.20 25.98 -6.42
C ASN A 88 -8.79 27.29 -5.73
N ILE A 89 -9.14 28.43 -6.32
CA ILE A 89 -8.77 29.77 -5.84
C ILE A 89 -10.00 30.68 -5.76
N TRP A 90 -9.89 31.75 -4.96
CA TRP A 90 -10.92 32.78 -4.86
C TRP A 90 -10.34 34.14 -5.30
N PRO A 91 -10.91 34.81 -6.32
CA PRO A 91 -10.33 36.01 -6.93
C PRO A 91 -10.53 37.32 -6.14
N GLU A 92 -11.13 37.30 -4.96
CA GLU A 92 -11.44 38.49 -4.16
C GLU A 92 -10.26 38.92 -3.29
N VAL A 93 -10.19 40.23 -2.99
CA VAL A 93 -9.06 40.85 -2.29
C VAL A 93 -8.93 40.32 -0.86
N GLU A 94 -10.07 40.05 -0.20
CA GLU A 94 -10.19 39.47 1.13
C GLU A 94 -9.51 38.09 1.22
N ASN A 95 -9.51 37.35 0.10
CA ASN A 95 -8.97 36.00 -0.02
C ASN A 95 -7.60 35.94 -0.71
N LEU A 96 -7.01 37.09 -1.06
CA LEU A 96 -5.76 37.16 -1.84
C LEU A 96 -4.60 36.38 -1.18
N GLU A 97 -4.47 36.44 0.15
CA GLU A 97 -3.40 35.72 0.87
C GLU A 97 -3.54 34.19 0.74
N GLU A 98 -4.76 33.66 0.79
CA GLU A 98 -5.03 32.23 0.66
C GLU A 98 -4.85 31.79 -0.80
N THR A 99 -5.35 32.58 -1.75
CA THR A 99 -5.13 32.35 -3.19
C THR A 99 -3.64 32.31 -3.55
N ILE A 100 -2.83 33.23 -3.03
CA ILE A 100 -1.37 33.21 -3.21
C ILE A 100 -0.76 31.95 -2.59
N SER A 101 -1.24 31.53 -1.41
CA SER A 101 -0.75 30.33 -0.73
C SER A 101 -1.04 29.06 -1.54
N THR A 102 -2.28 28.92 -2.05
CA THR A 102 -2.68 27.81 -2.93
C THR A 102 -1.85 27.77 -4.21
N LEU A 103 -1.64 28.91 -4.89
CA LEU A 103 -0.83 28.98 -6.11
C LEU A 103 0.64 28.64 -5.87
N LYS A 104 1.21 29.09 -4.75
CA LYS A 104 2.58 28.72 -4.34
C LYS A 104 2.70 27.22 -4.11
N PHE A 105 1.70 26.61 -3.45
CA PHE A 105 1.68 25.17 -3.22
C PHE A 105 1.55 24.40 -4.55
N ALA A 106 0.63 24.80 -5.43
CA ALA A 106 0.47 24.22 -6.77
C ALA A 106 1.77 24.29 -7.58
N THR A 107 2.48 25.42 -7.53
CA THR A 107 3.79 25.58 -8.19
C THR A 107 4.83 24.61 -7.66
N ARG A 108 4.83 24.31 -6.35
CA ARG A 108 5.72 23.28 -5.79
C ARG A 108 5.31 21.88 -6.25
N MET A 109 4.00 21.59 -6.28
CA MET A 109 3.48 20.31 -6.77
C MET A 109 3.86 20.05 -8.23
N MET A 110 3.90 21.08 -9.08
CA MET A 110 4.38 20.94 -10.47
C MET A 110 5.84 20.48 -10.59
N ARG A 111 6.65 20.62 -9.54
CA ARG A 111 8.05 20.17 -9.51
C ARG A 111 8.20 18.73 -9.03
N VAL A 112 7.13 18.12 -8.52
CA VAL A 112 7.13 16.71 -8.12
C VAL A 112 7.22 15.85 -9.38
N SER A 113 8.21 14.97 -9.41
CA SER A 113 8.37 13.98 -10.48
C SER A 113 7.88 12.63 -9.99
N ASN A 114 6.91 12.05 -10.70
CA ASN A 114 6.43 10.69 -10.46
C ASN A 114 6.99 9.74 -11.52
N GLU A 115 7.20 8.49 -11.14
CA GLU A 115 7.64 7.42 -12.04
C GLU A 115 6.50 6.42 -12.21
N ALA A 116 5.57 6.73 -13.12
CA ALA A 116 4.42 5.89 -13.39
C ALA A 116 4.82 4.67 -14.24
N ILE A 117 4.66 3.47 -13.67
CA ILE A 117 4.95 2.17 -14.27
C ILE A 117 3.66 1.36 -14.30
N VAL A 118 3.46 0.60 -15.38
CA VAL A 118 2.30 -0.29 -15.53
C VAL A 118 2.35 -1.37 -14.45
N ASN A 119 1.32 -1.46 -13.60
CA ASN A 119 1.25 -2.52 -12.60
C ASN A 119 0.77 -3.80 -13.27
N ILE A 120 1.64 -4.82 -13.24
CA ILE A 120 1.37 -6.15 -13.75
C ILE A 120 1.51 -7.11 -12.57
N ASN A 121 0.42 -7.77 -12.24
CA ASN A 121 0.41 -8.87 -11.28
C ASN A 121 0.38 -10.19 -12.04
N GLN A 122 0.92 -11.24 -11.42
CA GLN A 122 0.69 -12.59 -11.92
C GLN A 122 -0.67 -13.08 -11.42
N ASP A 123 -1.37 -13.84 -12.24
CA ASP A 123 -2.60 -14.52 -11.80
C ASP A 123 -2.24 -15.42 -10.61
N PRO A 124 -2.80 -15.16 -9.40
CA PRO A 124 -2.47 -15.94 -8.21
C PRO A 124 -2.73 -17.43 -8.42
N ALA A 125 -3.76 -17.80 -9.18
CA ALA A 125 -4.08 -19.20 -9.45
C ALA A 125 -3.04 -19.86 -10.36
N VAL A 126 -2.47 -19.12 -11.30
CA VAL A 126 -1.41 -19.62 -12.19
C VAL A 126 -0.09 -19.73 -11.42
N LEU A 127 0.24 -18.72 -10.60
CA LEU A 127 1.44 -18.73 -9.76
C LEU A 127 1.40 -19.89 -8.75
N LEU A 128 0.25 -20.14 -8.13
CA LEU A 128 0.07 -21.22 -7.17
C LEU A 128 0.28 -22.59 -7.85
N LYS A 129 -0.29 -22.82 -9.04
CA LYS A 129 -0.03 -24.03 -9.83
C LYS A 129 1.43 -24.19 -10.22
N LYS A 130 2.12 -23.09 -10.53
CA LYS A 130 3.55 -23.09 -10.85
C LYS A 130 4.37 -23.53 -9.63
N TYR A 131 4.11 -22.93 -8.46
CA TYR A 131 4.79 -23.29 -7.22
C TYR A 131 4.48 -24.71 -6.76
N GLU A 132 3.24 -25.20 -6.90
CA GLU A 132 2.89 -26.60 -6.61
C GLU A 132 3.67 -27.59 -7.47
N ARG A 133 3.94 -27.24 -8.73
CA ARG A 133 4.77 -28.05 -9.64
C ARG A 133 6.22 -28.02 -9.20
N GLU A 134 6.76 -26.82 -8.97
CA GLU A 134 8.16 -26.63 -8.57
C GLU A 134 8.48 -27.33 -7.24
N ILE A 135 7.58 -27.25 -6.25
CA ILE A 135 7.69 -28.00 -4.99
C ILE A 135 7.73 -29.51 -5.24
N ARG A 136 6.91 -30.02 -6.16
CA ARG A 136 6.86 -31.45 -6.48
C ARG A 136 8.16 -31.92 -7.13
N ASP A 137 8.67 -31.16 -8.09
CA ASP A 137 9.88 -31.50 -8.83
C ASP A 137 11.10 -31.47 -7.89
N LEU A 138 11.23 -30.43 -7.06
CA LEU A 138 12.28 -30.32 -6.05
C LEU A 138 12.23 -31.46 -5.03
N LYS A 139 11.04 -31.89 -4.59
CA LYS A 139 10.88 -33.05 -3.71
C LYS A 139 11.35 -34.35 -4.36
N GLN A 140 11.12 -34.51 -5.67
CA GLN A 140 11.59 -35.68 -6.41
C GLN A 140 13.12 -35.67 -6.54
N GLU A 141 13.71 -34.52 -6.87
CA GLU A 141 15.17 -34.37 -6.93
C GLU A 141 15.85 -34.67 -5.59
N LEU A 142 15.30 -34.16 -4.48
CA LEU A 142 15.79 -34.45 -3.13
C LEU A 142 15.68 -35.93 -2.78
N ALA A 143 14.56 -36.56 -3.11
CA ALA A 143 14.38 -38.00 -2.89
C ALA A 143 15.40 -38.83 -3.69
N MET A 144 15.65 -38.45 -4.95
CA MET A 144 16.67 -39.09 -5.80
C MET A 144 18.08 -38.90 -5.22
N HIS A 145 18.42 -37.67 -4.82
CA HIS A 145 19.71 -37.36 -4.20
C HIS A 145 19.94 -38.18 -2.93
N ASP A 146 18.94 -38.30 -2.04
CA ASP A 146 19.08 -39.08 -0.82
C ASP A 146 19.25 -40.57 -1.08
N THR A 147 18.54 -41.13 -2.07
CA THR A 147 18.77 -42.51 -2.50
C THR A 147 20.19 -42.74 -3.04
N LEU A 148 20.74 -41.79 -3.79
CA LEU A 148 22.10 -41.87 -4.32
C LEU A 148 23.17 -41.67 -3.23
N ALA A 149 22.90 -40.81 -2.24
CA ALA A 149 23.78 -40.53 -1.11
C ALA A 149 23.69 -41.59 0.01
N ASN A 150 22.91 -42.67 -0.20
CA ASN A 150 22.68 -43.75 0.75
C ASN A 150 22.18 -43.26 2.13
N ARG A 151 21.46 -42.14 2.14
CA ARG A 151 20.81 -41.59 3.34
C ARG A 151 19.52 -42.36 3.58
N GLY A 152 19.12 -42.50 4.85
CA GLY A 152 17.84 -43.12 5.20
C GLY A 152 16.68 -42.43 4.48
N ARG A 153 15.62 -43.18 4.15
CA ARG A 153 14.48 -42.66 3.37
C ARG A 153 13.81 -41.49 4.09
N VAL A 154 14.08 -40.26 3.65
CA VAL A 154 13.46 -39.05 4.18
C VAL A 154 12.12 -38.82 3.46
N ASN A 155 11.03 -38.69 4.23
CA ASN A 155 9.75 -38.30 3.68
C ASN A 155 9.64 -36.77 3.66
N TYR A 156 9.50 -36.19 2.47
CA TYR A 156 9.39 -34.75 2.27
C TYR A 156 7.94 -34.26 2.19
N ASP A 157 6.95 -35.13 2.42
CA ASP A 157 5.56 -34.71 2.51
C ASP A 157 5.26 -33.93 3.79
N PRO A 158 4.31 -32.96 3.73
CA PRO A 158 3.91 -32.22 4.92
C PRO A 158 3.41 -33.20 5.97
N ASP A 159 3.81 -32.98 7.22
CA ASP A 159 3.36 -33.77 8.36
C ASP A 159 1.81 -33.77 8.38
N PRO A 160 1.16 -34.92 8.60
CA PRO A 160 -0.28 -34.99 8.90
C PRO A 160 -0.80 -33.89 9.85
N SER A 161 0.02 -33.46 10.82
CA SER A 161 -0.30 -32.36 11.73
C SER A 161 -0.43 -31.01 11.00
N GLU A 162 0.50 -30.66 10.12
CA GLU A 162 0.49 -29.44 9.30
C GLU A 162 -0.67 -29.42 8.30
N LYS A 163 -0.98 -30.57 7.68
CA LYS A 163 -2.16 -30.69 6.79
C LYS A 163 -3.46 -30.39 7.52
N LYS A 164 -3.59 -30.88 8.75
CA LYS A 164 -4.77 -30.62 9.59
C LYS A 164 -4.87 -29.14 9.97
N GLN A 165 -3.75 -28.51 10.30
CA GLN A 165 -3.69 -27.07 10.60
C GLN A 165 -4.08 -26.22 9.40
N TYR A 166 -3.59 -26.56 8.20
CA TYR A 166 -3.93 -25.88 6.96
C TYR A 166 -5.43 -25.95 6.64
N GLU A 167 -6.05 -27.13 6.79
CA GLU A 167 -7.49 -27.30 6.58
C GLU A 167 -8.34 -26.51 7.58
N ILE A 168 -7.91 -26.43 8.84
CA ILE A 168 -8.58 -25.59 9.85
C ILE A 168 -8.51 -24.11 9.46
N ALA A 169 -7.32 -23.62 9.12
CA ALA A 169 -7.13 -22.23 8.69
C ALA A 169 -7.97 -21.89 7.45
N LYS A 170 -8.01 -22.80 6.47
CA LYS A 170 -8.82 -22.65 5.25
C LYS A 170 -10.31 -22.52 5.56
N LYS A 171 -10.85 -23.37 6.43
CA LYS A 171 -12.26 -23.33 6.82
C LYS A 171 -12.62 -22.03 7.52
N PHE A 172 -11.75 -21.53 8.42
CA PHE A 172 -11.94 -20.23 9.06
C PHE A 172 -11.95 -19.08 8.05
N MET A 173 -10.99 -19.02 7.13
CA MET A 173 -10.97 -17.96 6.11
C MET A 173 -12.19 -17.98 5.19
N THR A 174 -12.79 -19.16 4.97
CA THR A 174 -14.03 -19.28 4.20
C THR A 174 -15.30 -19.01 5.00
N GLY A 175 -15.18 -18.69 6.31
CA GLY A 175 -16.32 -18.48 7.22
C GLY A 175 -17.07 -19.77 7.58
N ALA A 176 -16.50 -20.95 7.29
CA ALA A 176 -17.06 -22.25 7.66
C ALA A 176 -16.70 -22.65 9.11
N LEU A 177 -15.89 -21.85 9.78
CA LEU A 177 -15.48 -21.98 11.18
C LEU A 177 -15.43 -20.57 11.76
N ASP A 178 -16.09 -20.35 12.89
CA ASP A 178 -16.20 -19.02 13.51
C ASP A 178 -14.96 -18.66 14.35
N ASP A 179 -14.16 -19.66 14.77
CA ASP A 179 -12.96 -19.47 15.58
C ASP A 179 -11.89 -20.54 15.31
N ILE A 180 -10.65 -20.23 15.67
CA ILE A 180 -9.47 -21.09 15.52
C ILE A 180 -8.78 -21.35 16.88
N GLU A 181 -9.55 -21.63 17.93
CA GLU A 181 -9.02 -21.91 19.28
C GLU A 181 -8.03 -23.11 19.34
N THR A 182 -8.01 -23.94 18.29
CA THR A 182 -7.16 -25.14 18.21
C THR A 182 -5.82 -24.95 17.48
N LEU A 183 -5.53 -23.78 16.88
CA LEU A 183 -4.19 -23.50 16.34
C LEU A 183 -3.28 -22.98 17.46
N THR A 184 -2.38 -23.85 17.92
CA THR A 184 -1.42 -23.56 18.99
C THR A 184 -0.28 -22.62 18.61
N SER A 185 -0.18 -22.15 17.35
CA SER A 185 0.88 -21.21 16.93
C SER A 185 0.47 -20.26 15.81
N ILE A 186 0.54 -18.96 16.11
CA ILE A 186 0.30 -17.84 15.18
C ILE A 186 1.44 -17.68 14.14
N ARG A 187 2.59 -18.35 14.33
CA ARG A 187 3.75 -18.23 13.41
C ARG A 187 3.56 -18.90 12.04
N GLN A 188 2.49 -19.68 11.85
CA GLN A 188 2.24 -20.46 10.62
C GLN A 188 1.25 -19.81 9.64
N CYS A 189 0.70 -18.63 9.95
CA CYS A 189 -0.28 -17.92 9.10
C CYS A 189 0.31 -16.70 8.34
N ARG A 190 1.60 -16.74 7.95
CA ARG A 190 2.24 -15.65 7.20
C ARG A 190 2.58 -16.04 5.78
#